data_AF-A0A9W6D162-F1
#
_entry.id   AF-A0A9W6D162-F1
#
_cell.length_a   1.000
_cell.length_b   1.000
_cell.length_c   1.000
_cell.angle_alpha   90.00
_cell.angle_beta   90.00
_cell.angle_gamma   90.00
#
_symmetry.space_group_name_H-M   'P 1'
#
loop_
_entity.id
_entity.type
_entity.pdbx_description
1 polymer ?
#
loop_
_entity_poly.entity_id
_entity_poly.type
_entity_poly.pdbx_seq_one_letter_code
_entity_poly.pdbx_strand_id
1 'polypeptide(L)'
;MPRRLIQLLVGLFLYGFAIALIVRAGYGVAPWDVLTQGLSRVTGLGFGVVTVLTSGVVLLLWIPIRQRPGIGTVANALLVGPFADVGLWLVPADLDPWTRAAMLPAGILLLGIATGLYVGARFGPGPRDGLMTGLHARTGAPIWLVRTGIEATVLAAGWLLGGQVGVGTLAFALLIGPICGRTIPFFTVPERVRDTHAAPATGPLAALATPAPPHT
;
A
#
# COMPACT_ATOMS: atom_id res chain seq x y z
N MET A 1 9.59 17.69 -6.81
CA MET A 1 10.04 16.31 -7.05
C MET A 1 10.93 15.74 -5.95
N PRO A 2 12.02 16.39 -5.47
CA PRO A 2 12.95 15.76 -4.52
C PRO A 2 12.28 15.35 -3.20
N ARG A 3 11.41 16.19 -2.65
CA ARG A 3 10.61 15.87 -1.44
C ARG A 3 9.84 14.55 -1.56
N ARG A 4 9.16 14.31 -2.68
CA ARG A 4 8.35 13.10 -2.89
C ARG A 4 9.23 11.86 -2.98
N LEU A 5 10.40 11.97 -3.61
CA LEU A 5 11.35 10.86 -3.73
C LEU A 5 11.96 10.50 -2.37
N ILE A 6 12.38 11.51 -1.60
CA ILE A 6 12.86 11.31 -0.23
C ILE A 6 11.77 10.65 0.62
N GLN A 7 10.53 11.15 0.52
CA GLN A 7 9.39 10.57 1.24
C GLN A 7 9.12 9.11 0.86
N LEU A 8 9.24 8.76 -0.44
CA LEU A 8 9.16 7.36 -0.91
C LEU A 8 10.26 6.51 -0.27
N LEU A 9 11.53 6.93 -0.38
CA LEU A 9 12.67 6.14 0.10
C LEU A 9 12.65 5.95 1.63
N VAL A 10 12.36 7.02 2.38
CA VAL A 10 12.18 6.95 3.84
C VAL A 10 11.02 6.03 4.18
N GLY A 11 9.89 6.16 3.48
CA GLY A 11 8.75 5.28 3.67
C GLY A 11 9.09 3.81 3.44
N LEU A 12 9.82 3.48 2.37
CA LEU A 12 10.24 2.10 2.07
C LEU A 12 11.24 1.55 3.08
N PHE A 13 12.18 2.38 3.55
CA PHE A 13 13.11 1.99 4.61
C PHE A 13 12.38 1.64 5.91
N LEU A 14 11.48 2.54 6.35
CA LEU A 14 10.67 2.29 7.54
C LEU A 14 9.73 1.10 7.36
N TYR A 15 9.26 0.84 6.15
CA TYR A 15 8.43 -0.34 5.83
C TYR A 15 9.22 -1.63 6.05
N GLY A 16 10.43 -1.73 5.49
CA GLY A 16 11.32 -2.87 5.70
C GLY A 16 11.68 -3.04 7.17
N PHE A 17 12.06 -1.96 7.85
CA PHE A 17 12.39 -1.99 9.28
C PHE A 17 11.18 -2.45 10.14
N ALA A 18 9.97 -1.99 9.82
CA ALA A 18 8.75 -2.41 10.50
C ALA A 18 8.48 -3.91 10.32
N ILE A 19 8.73 -4.47 9.13
CA ILE A 19 8.67 -5.93 8.91
C ILE A 19 9.65 -6.64 9.84
N ALA A 20 10.89 -6.17 9.95
CA ALA A 20 11.88 -6.77 10.84
C ALA A 20 11.41 -6.80 12.30
N LEU A 21 10.79 -5.71 12.79
CA LEU A 21 10.23 -5.66 14.14
C LEU A 21 9.11 -6.69 14.35
N ILE A 22 8.18 -6.80 13.39
CA ILE A 22 7.06 -7.76 13.44
C ILE A 22 7.59 -9.20 13.40
N VAL A 23 8.57 -9.48 12.54
CA VAL A 23 9.21 -10.80 12.41
C VAL A 23 9.93 -11.18 13.70
N ARG A 24 10.71 -10.26 14.29
CA ARG A 24 11.44 -10.48 15.55
C ARG A 24 10.51 -10.66 16.74
N ALA A 25 9.34 -10.02 16.74
CA ALA A 25 8.33 -10.24 17.78
C ALA A 25 7.89 -11.71 17.83
N GLY A 26 7.65 -12.33 16.67
CA GLY A 26 7.40 -13.78 16.54
C GLY A 26 6.11 -14.28 17.22
N TYR A 27 5.11 -13.41 17.42
CA TYR A 27 3.80 -13.76 18.00
C TYR A 27 2.74 -14.13 16.95
N GLY A 28 3.17 -14.46 15.74
CA GLY A 28 2.30 -14.80 14.61
C GLY A 28 3.00 -14.50 13.29
N VAL A 29 2.30 -14.76 12.19
CA VAL A 29 2.74 -14.45 10.83
C VAL A 29 1.79 -13.44 10.17
N ALA A 30 2.21 -12.80 9.08
CA ALA A 30 1.30 -11.90 8.37
C ALA A 30 0.12 -12.69 7.77
N PRO A 31 -1.08 -12.09 7.63
CA PRO A 31 -2.24 -12.77 7.02
C PRO A 31 -1.94 -13.46 5.68
N TRP A 32 -1.16 -12.80 4.82
CA TRP A 32 -0.71 -13.35 3.54
C TRP A 32 0.18 -14.60 3.67
N ASP A 33 0.94 -14.71 4.75
CA ASP A 33 1.75 -15.90 5.04
C ASP A 33 0.87 -17.03 5.57
N VAL A 34 -0.20 -16.73 6.31
CA VAL A 34 -1.23 -17.72 6.67
C VAL A 34 -1.85 -18.32 5.41
N LEU A 35 -2.22 -17.48 4.43
CA LEU A 35 -2.72 -17.95 3.14
C LEU A 35 -1.69 -18.81 2.41
N THR A 36 -0.43 -18.37 2.36
CA THR A 36 0.65 -19.11 1.71
C THR A 36 0.87 -20.47 2.38
N GLN A 37 0.87 -20.54 3.71
CA GLN A 37 0.97 -21.78 4.47
C GLN A 37 -0.19 -22.73 4.17
N GLY A 38 -1.43 -22.23 4.19
CA GLY A 38 -2.62 -23.02 3.90
C GLY A 38 -2.59 -23.58 2.47
N LEU A 39 -2.29 -22.74 1.47
CA LEU A 39 -2.15 -23.17 0.09
C LEU A 39 -1.01 -24.18 -0.10
N SER A 40 0.13 -23.99 0.57
CA SER A 40 1.25 -24.95 0.53
C SER A 40 0.83 -26.32 1.06
N ARG A 41 0.03 -26.37 2.12
CA ARG A 41 -0.50 -27.63 2.68
C ARG A 41 -1.46 -28.33 1.74
N VAL A 42 -2.36 -27.60 1.09
CA VAL A 42 -3.37 -28.19 0.20
C VAL A 42 -2.79 -28.61 -1.15
N THR A 43 -1.84 -27.84 -1.70
CA THR A 43 -1.26 -28.11 -3.03
C THR A 43 -0.02 -29.01 -2.97
N GLY A 44 0.64 -29.12 -1.82
CA GLY A 44 1.95 -29.78 -1.68
C GLY A 44 3.12 -28.98 -2.27
N LEU A 45 2.87 -27.77 -2.80
CA LEU A 45 3.92 -26.90 -3.34
C LEU A 45 4.70 -26.22 -2.21
N GLY A 46 5.97 -25.94 -2.46
CA GLY A 46 6.82 -25.23 -1.50
C GLY A 46 6.36 -23.78 -1.25
N PHE A 47 6.58 -23.30 -0.03
CA PHE A 47 6.15 -21.96 0.42
C PHE A 47 6.54 -20.85 -0.57
N GLY A 48 7.80 -20.83 -1.04
CA GLY A 48 8.27 -19.83 -1.99
C GLY A 48 7.55 -19.85 -3.34
N VAL A 49 7.24 -21.04 -3.87
CA VAL A 49 6.49 -21.19 -5.12
C VAL A 49 5.07 -20.63 -4.95
N VAL A 50 4.42 -20.98 -3.84
CA VAL A 50 3.09 -20.46 -3.52
C VAL A 50 3.12 -18.94 -3.36
N THR A 51 4.12 -18.37 -2.68
CA THR A 51 4.27 -16.91 -2.55
C THR A 51 4.37 -16.22 -3.91
N VAL A 52 5.14 -16.77 -4.85
CA VAL A 52 5.27 -16.23 -6.21
C VAL A 52 3.95 -16.32 -6.97
N LEU A 53 3.27 -17.48 -6.91
CA LEU A 53 1.97 -17.67 -7.55
C LEU A 53 0.91 -16.72 -6.98
N THR A 54 0.82 -16.59 -5.66
CA THR A 54 -0.09 -15.65 -4.99
C THR A 54 0.22 -14.20 -5.39
N SER A 55 1.50 -13.83 -5.48
CA SER A 55 1.90 -12.49 -5.96
C SER A 55 1.48 -12.25 -7.41
N GLY A 56 1.60 -13.28 -8.27
CA GLY A 56 1.07 -13.24 -9.64
C GLY A 56 -0.43 -13.02 -9.67
N VAL A 57 -1.21 -13.74 -8.86
CA VAL A 57 -2.66 -13.54 -8.74
C VAL A 57 -3.00 -12.14 -8.26
N VAL A 58 -2.29 -11.61 -7.25
CA VAL A 58 -2.48 -10.23 -6.76
C VAL A 58 -2.25 -9.21 -7.88
N LEU A 59 -1.22 -9.39 -8.70
CA LEU A 59 -0.97 -8.53 -9.85
C LEU A 59 -2.04 -8.68 -10.94
N LEU A 60 -2.57 -9.89 -11.17
CA LEU A 60 -3.69 -10.09 -12.11
C LEU A 60 -4.96 -9.38 -11.62
N LEU A 61 -5.22 -9.38 -10.31
CA LEU A 61 -6.33 -8.63 -9.72
C LEU A 61 -6.20 -7.11 -9.92
N TRP A 62 -5.04 -6.58 -10.31
CA TRP A 62 -4.89 -5.18 -10.68
C TRP A 62 -5.59 -4.80 -11.99
N ILE A 63 -5.75 -5.76 -12.91
CA ILE A 63 -6.39 -5.57 -14.22
C ILE A 63 -7.85 -5.09 -14.06
N PRO A 64 -8.74 -5.81 -13.35
CA PRO A 64 -10.12 -5.37 -13.18
C PRO A 64 -10.22 -4.07 -12.39
N ILE A 65 -9.34 -3.83 -11.40
CA ILE A 65 -9.34 -2.57 -10.63
C ILE A 65 -8.66 -1.40 -11.37
N ARG A 66 -8.12 -1.61 -12.58
CA ARG A 66 -7.38 -0.59 -13.37
C ARG A 66 -6.22 0.07 -12.59
N GLN A 67 -5.59 -0.68 -11.68
CA GLN A 67 -4.41 -0.20 -10.95
C GLN A 67 -3.17 -0.35 -11.85
N ARG A 68 -2.45 0.75 -12.08
CA ARG A 68 -1.23 0.75 -12.91
C ARG A 68 0.02 0.73 -12.02
N PRO A 69 1.03 -0.10 -12.33
CA PRO A 69 2.32 -0.06 -11.64
C PRO A 69 3.03 1.26 -11.96
N GLY A 70 3.69 1.80 -10.93
CA GLY A 70 4.52 3.00 -11.03
C GLY A 70 5.93 2.74 -10.50
N ILE A 71 6.75 3.80 -10.50
CA ILE A 71 8.12 3.75 -9.96
C ILE A 71 8.11 3.27 -8.50
N GLY A 72 7.11 3.68 -7.72
CA GLY A 72 6.93 3.25 -6.33
C GLY A 72 6.65 1.76 -6.20
N THR A 73 5.95 1.15 -7.17
CA THR A 73 5.70 -0.30 -7.19
C THR A 73 7.00 -1.07 -7.36
N VAL A 74 7.84 -0.64 -8.32
CA VAL A 74 9.14 -1.26 -8.58
C VAL A 74 10.10 -1.05 -7.41
N ALA A 75 10.18 0.18 -6.89
CA ALA A 75 11.00 0.52 -5.74
C ALA A 75 10.59 -0.29 -4.50
N ASN A 76 9.29 -0.44 -4.25
CA ASN A 76 8.79 -1.26 -3.14
C ASN A 76 9.22 -2.73 -3.30
N ALA A 77 9.03 -3.32 -4.48
CA ALA A 77 9.40 -4.69 -4.75
C ALA A 77 10.91 -4.96 -4.58
N LEU A 78 11.76 -3.99 -4.94
CA LEU A 78 13.22 -4.15 -4.89
C LEU A 78 13.85 -3.75 -3.55
N LEU A 79 13.28 -2.79 -2.83
CA LEU A 79 13.94 -2.19 -1.65
C LEU A 79 13.41 -2.70 -0.30
N VAL A 80 12.14 -3.13 -0.23
CA VAL A 80 11.55 -3.55 1.06
C VAL A 80 12.29 -4.75 1.65
N GLY A 81 12.66 -5.73 0.83
CA GLY A 81 13.43 -6.91 1.25
C GLY A 81 14.78 -6.53 1.86
N PRO A 82 15.68 -5.87 1.10
CA PRO A 82 16.96 -5.41 1.64
C PRO A 82 16.85 -4.55 2.91
N PHE A 83 15.85 -3.68 3.01
CA PHE A 83 15.64 -2.88 4.22
C PHE A 83 15.12 -3.70 5.41
N ALA A 84 14.33 -4.75 5.16
CA ALA A 84 13.97 -5.70 6.19
C ALA A 84 15.20 -6.48 6.68
N ASP A 85 16.10 -6.90 5.78
CA ASP A 85 17.34 -7.58 6.16
C ASP A 85 18.24 -6.68 7.01
N VAL A 86 18.36 -5.39 6.66
CA VAL A 86 19.06 -4.39 7.51
C VAL A 86 18.40 -4.29 8.88
N GLY A 87 17.07 -4.23 8.95
CA GLY A 87 16.35 -4.22 10.22
C GLY A 87 16.59 -5.47 11.05
N LEU A 88 16.60 -6.65 10.43
CA LEU A 88 16.88 -7.92 11.10
C LEU A 88 18.33 -8.03 11.57
N TRP A 89 19.28 -7.43 10.85
CA TRP A 89 20.67 -7.34 11.26
C TRP A 89 20.86 -6.40 12.46
N LEU A 90 20.14 -5.27 12.49
CA LEU A 90 20.19 -4.30 13.59
C LEU A 90 19.47 -4.76 14.86
N VAL A 91 18.42 -5.57 14.71
CA VAL A 91 17.58 -6.01 15.83
C VAL A 91 17.97 -7.43 16.24
N PRO A 92 18.48 -7.65 17.47
CA PRO A 92 18.89 -8.96 17.96
C PRO A 92 17.76 -10.00 17.92
N ALA A 93 18.13 -11.28 17.84
CA ALA A 93 17.19 -12.40 17.79
C ALA A 93 16.75 -12.86 19.19
N ASP A 94 17.63 -12.72 20.16
CA ASP A 94 17.59 -13.20 21.54
C ASP A 94 16.97 -12.17 22.48
N LEU A 95 15.87 -11.55 22.04
CA LEU A 95 15.15 -10.57 22.83
C LEU A 95 14.22 -11.24 23.84
N ASP A 96 14.11 -10.65 25.03
CA ASP A 96 13.20 -11.11 26.05
C ASP A 96 11.72 -10.98 25.60
N PRO A 97 10.80 -11.75 26.22
CA PRO A 97 9.39 -11.76 25.80
C PRO A 97 8.71 -10.39 25.88
N TRP A 98 9.08 -9.53 26.83
CA TRP A 98 8.44 -8.22 26.99
C TRP A 98 8.85 -7.27 25.87
N THR A 99 10.14 -7.26 25.51
CA THR A 99 10.64 -6.49 24.36
C THR A 99 9.96 -6.96 23.08
N ARG A 100 9.88 -8.27 22.85
CA ARG A 100 9.17 -8.84 21.69
C ARG A 100 7.69 -8.46 21.68
N ALA A 101 7.03 -8.46 22.83
CA ALA A 101 5.62 -8.11 22.95
C ALA A 101 5.38 -6.63 22.64
N ALA A 102 6.29 -5.74 23.03
CA ALA A 102 6.25 -4.31 22.70
C ALA A 102 6.59 -4.04 21.22
N MET A 103 7.48 -4.82 20.62
CA MET A 103 7.87 -4.68 19.22
C MET A 103 6.74 -4.96 18.23
N LEU A 104 5.83 -5.89 18.55
CA LEU A 104 4.71 -6.21 17.68
C LEU A 104 3.81 -4.99 17.39
N PRO A 105 3.19 -4.32 18.39
CA PRO A 105 2.36 -3.15 18.13
C PRO A 105 3.18 -1.97 17.58
N ALA A 106 4.43 -1.80 18.02
CA ALA A 106 5.32 -0.77 17.47
C ALA A 106 5.60 -1.00 15.97
N GLY A 107 5.87 -2.24 15.58
CA GLY A 107 6.07 -2.64 14.20
C GLY A 107 4.82 -2.46 13.34
N ILE A 108 3.64 -2.85 13.84
CA ILE A 108 2.37 -2.63 13.13
C ILE A 108 2.10 -1.13 12.91
N LEU A 109 2.31 -0.32 13.96
CA LEU A 109 2.15 1.13 13.88
C LEU A 109 3.13 1.75 12.88
N LEU A 110 4.41 1.37 12.96
CA LEU A 110 5.45 1.85 12.06
C LEU A 110 5.15 1.44 10.62
N LEU A 111 4.67 0.22 10.39
CA LEU A 111 4.31 -0.26 9.05
C LEU A 111 3.19 0.57 8.44
N GLY A 112 2.17 0.91 9.22
CA GLY A 112 1.10 1.79 8.76
C GLY A 112 1.60 3.20 8.45
N ILE A 113 2.43 3.79 9.31
CA ILE A 113 3.08 5.09 9.06
C ILE A 113 3.93 5.05 7.79
N ALA A 114 4.74 4.01 7.63
CA ALA A 114 5.58 3.78 6.46
C ALA A 114 4.75 3.66 5.18
N THR A 115 3.62 2.93 5.25
CA THR A 115 2.65 2.82 4.16
C THR A 115 2.11 4.20 3.77
N GLY A 116 1.72 5.00 4.76
CA GLY A 116 1.29 6.39 4.56
C GLY A 116 2.34 7.24 3.86
N LEU A 117 3.59 7.21 4.33
CA LEU A 117 4.69 7.96 3.74
C LEU A 117 4.92 7.58 2.28
N TYR A 118 5.10 6.29 1.99
CA TYR A 118 5.51 5.87 0.66
C TYR A 118 4.36 5.94 -0.35
N VAL A 119 3.13 5.54 0.03
CA VAL A 119 1.94 5.67 -0.84
C VAL A 119 1.59 7.15 -1.05
N GLY A 120 1.68 7.95 0.01
CA GLY A 120 1.43 9.40 -0.02
C GLY A 120 2.40 10.18 -0.92
N ALA A 121 3.56 9.61 -1.26
CA ALA A 121 4.47 10.17 -2.25
C ALA A 121 3.93 10.11 -3.70
N ARG A 122 2.83 9.39 -3.95
CA ARG A 122 2.14 9.28 -5.25
C ARG A 122 3.01 8.74 -6.40
N PHE A 123 3.94 7.83 -6.11
CA PHE A 123 4.73 7.14 -7.15
C PHE A 123 4.16 5.77 -7.55
N GLY A 124 3.02 5.40 -6.99
CA GLY A 124 2.40 4.10 -7.16
C GLY A 124 2.59 3.22 -5.92
N PRO A 125 1.59 2.44 -5.53
CA PRO A 125 1.63 1.54 -4.38
C PRO A 125 2.44 0.27 -4.70
N GLY A 126 2.89 -0.44 -3.67
CA GLY A 126 3.38 -1.83 -3.79
C GLY A 126 2.25 -2.81 -4.14
N PRO A 127 2.55 -4.06 -4.53
CA PRO A 127 1.56 -5.02 -5.06
C PRO A 127 0.32 -5.23 -4.17
N ARG A 128 0.53 -5.50 -2.87
CA ARG A 128 -0.55 -5.71 -1.89
C ARG A 128 -1.31 -4.41 -1.60
N ASP A 129 -0.58 -3.32 -1.45
CA ASP A 129 -1.16 -2.01 -1.16
C ASP A 129 -1.93 -1.45 -2.36
N GLY A 130 -1.59 -1.87 -3.58
CA GLY A 130 -2.32 -1.49 -4.78
C GLY A 130 -3.66 -2.19 -4.95
N LEU A 131 -3.87 -3.36 -4.33
CA LEU A 131 -5.22 -3.90 -4.17
C LEU A 131 -6.07 -2.95 -3.32
N MET A 132 -5.52 -2.49 -2.20
CA MET A 132 -6.21 -1.56 -1.30
C MET A 132 -6.49 -0.22 -1.97
N THR A 133 -5.49 0.43 -2.57
CA THR A 133 -5.69 1.75 -3.20
C THR A 133 -6.54 1.64 -4.46
N GLY A 134 -6.39 0.56 -5.23
CA GLY A 134 -7.17 0.33 -6.45
C GLY A 134 -8.64 0.05 -6.14
N LEU A 135 -8.93 -0.80 -5.14
CA LEU A 135 -10.31 -1.01 -4.68
C LEU A 135 -10.91 0.27 -4.11
N HIS A 136 -10.18 1.02 -3.28
CA HIS A 136 -10.63 2.33 -2.79
C HIS A 136 -10.98 3.29 -3.94
N ALA A 137 -10.09 3.40 -4.94
CA ALA A 137 -10.32 4.28 -6.10
C ALA A 137 -11.50 3.83 -6.97
N ARG A 138 -11.82 2.54 -6.99
CA ARG A 138 -12.91 1.97 -7.79
C ARG A 138 -14.26 2.00 -7.11
N THR A 139 -14.32 1.71 -5.81
CA THR A 139 -15.58 1.56 -5.07
C THR A 139 -15.93 2.79 -4.24
N GLY A 140 -14.97 3.67 -3.96
CA GLY A 140 -15.14 4.79 -3.03
C GLY A 140 -15.16 4.37 -1.55
N ALA A 141 -15.05 3.06 -1.25
CA ALA A 141 -15.01 2.57 0.12
C ALA A 141 -13.77 3.08 0.86
N PRO A 142 -13.85 3.43 2.15
CA PRO A 142 -12.73 4.02 2.87
C PRO A 142 -11.54 3.06 2.96
N ILE A 143 -10.31 3.61 2.88
CA ILE A 143 -9.05 2.85 2.88
C ILE A 143 -8.98 1.82 4.01
N TRP A 144 -9.40 2.21 5.23
CA TRP A 144 -9.33 1.32 6.38
C TRP A 144 -10.20 0.08 6.20
N LEU A 145 -11.41 0.25 5.66
CA LEU A 145 -12.36 -0.84 5.46
C LEU A 145 -11.86 -1.78 4.36
N VAL A 146 -11.36 -1.22 3.25
CA VAL A 146 -10.79 -2.01 2.17
C VAL A 146 -9.57 -2.80 2.66
N ARG A 147 -8.66 -2.15 3.40
CA ARG A 147 -7.46 -2.81 3.89
C ARG A 147 -7.77 -3.91 4.89
N THR A 148 -8.60 -3.63 5.91
CA THR A 148 -9.01 -4.63 6.89
C THR A 148 -9.79 -5.76 6.22
N GLY A 149 -10.66 -5.45 5.26
CA GLY A 149 -11.39 -6.46 4.48
C GLY A 149 -10.45 -7.42 3.75
N ILE A 150 -9.46 -6.89 3.02
CA ILE A 150 -8.46 -7.72 2.31
C ILE A 150 -7.71 -8.62 3.30
N GLU A 151 -7.16 -8.05 4.38
CA GLU A 151 -6.40 -8.82 5.37
C GLU A 151 -7.26 -9.88 6.06
N ALA A 152 -8.52 -9.56 6.39
CA ALA A 152 -9.46 -10.49 6.99
C ALA A 152 -9.84 -11.62 6.02
N THR A 153 -10.11 -11.33 4.75
CA THR A 153 -10.43 -12.35 3.73
C THR A 153 -9.25 -13.29 3.50
N VAL A 154 -8.04 -12.74 3.34
CA VAL A 154 -6.81 -13.53 3.14
C VAL A 154 -6.52 -14.38 4.37
N LEU A 155 -6.65 -13.81 5.57
CA LEU A 155 -6.49 -14.52 6.83
C LEU A 155 -7.49 -15.67 6.95
N ALA A 156 -8.78 -15.40 6.74
CA ALA A 156 -9.83 -16.40 6.85
C ALA A 156 -9.62 -17.54 5.85
N ALA A 157 -9.34 -17.21 4.59
CA ALA A 157 -9.04 -18.21 3.56
C ALA A 157 -7.82 -19.06 3.95
N GLY A 158 -6.73 -18.42 4.38
CA GLY A 158 -5.53 -19.13 4.81
C GLY A 158 -5.77 -20.03 6.01
N TRP A 159 -6.51 -19.56 7.00
CA TRP A 159 -6.81 -20.32 8.20
C TRP A 159 -7.70 -21.53 7.91
N LEU A 160 -8.72 -21.38 7.05
CA LEU A 160 -9.57 -22.48 6.58
C LEU A 160 -8.76 -23.55 5.82
N LEU A 161 -7.69 -23.15 5.13
CA LEU A 161 -6.76 -24.06 4.46
C LEU A 161 -5.69 -24.63 5.42
N GLY A 162 -5.78 -24.32 6.72
CA GLY A 162 -4.90 -24.84 7.77
C GLY A 162 -3.67 -23.98 8.07
N GLY A 163 -3.55 -22.75 7.56
CA GLY A 163 -2.47 -21.84 7.94
C GLY A 163 -2.48 -21.48 9.42
N GLN A 164 -1.31 -21.18 10.00
CA GLN A 164 -1.19 -20.89 11.43
C GLN A 164 -1.57 -19.44 11.74
N VAL A 165 -2.50 -19.25 12.68
CA VAL A 165 -2.94 -17.94 13.15
C VAL A 165 -2.44 -17.71 14.58
N GLY A 166 -1.77 -16.58 14.80
CA GLY A 166 -1.33 -16.14 16.13
C GLY A 166 -1.99 -14.82 16.55
N VAL A 167 -1.76 -14.42 17.81
CA VAL A 167 -2.26 -13.13 18.35
C VAL A 167 -1.73 -11.96 17.52
N GLY A 168 -0.46 -12.00 17.10
CA GLY A 168 0.13 -10.99 16.24
C GLY A 168 -0.51 -10.91 14.86
N THR A 169 -0.96 -12.04 14.31
CA THR A 169 -1.68 -12.09 13.03
C THR A 169 -3.03 -11.38 13.13
N LEU A 170 -3.79 -11.67 14.19
CA LEU A 170 -5.09 -11.04 14.43
C LEU A 170 -4.93 -9.54 14.68
N ALA A 171 -3.98 -9.16 15.55
CA ALA A 171 -3.66 -7.77 15.82
C ALA A 171 -3.30 -7.01 14.52
N PHE A 172 -2.46 -7.61 13.67
CA PHE A 172 -2.10 -7.04 12.38
C PHE A 172 -3.34 -6.82 11.50
N ALA A 173 -4.15 -7.86 11.27
CA ALA A 173 -5.31 -7.79 10.38
C ALA A 173 -6.33 -6.73 10.81
N LEU A 174 -6.52 -6.56 12.12
CA LEU A 174 -7.48 -5.61 12.69
C LEU A 174 -6.93 -4.16 12.69
N LEU A 175 -5.63 -3.98 12.97
CA LEU A 175 -5.06 -2.65 13.22
C LEU A 175 -4.51 -1.97 11.95
N ILE A 176 -3.96 -2.74 10.99
CA ILE A 176 -3.26 -2.15 9.86
C ILE A 176 -4.18 -1.28 8.98
N GLY A 177 -5.44 -1.68 8.81
CA GLY A 177 -6.41 -0.90 8.05
C GLY A 177 -6.70 0.48 8.64
N PRO A 178 -7.17 0.59 9.90
CA PRO A 178 -7.37 1.87 10.58
C PRO A 178 -6.13 2.78 10.59
N ILE A 179 -4.94 2.22 10.76
CA ILE A 179 -3.69 2.98 10.76
C ILE A 179 -3.40 3.52 9.34
N CYS A 180 -3.49 2.68 8.30
CA CYS A 180 -3.35 3.11 6.90
C CYS A 180 -4.39 4.16 6.51
N GLY A 181 -5.64 4.00 6.98
CA GLY A 181 -6.73 4.94 6.74
C GLY A 181 -6.48 6.34 7.28
N ARG A 182 -5.70 6.48 8.37
CA ARG A 182 -5.28 7.77 8.92
C ARG A 182 -3.98 8.30 8.29
N THR A 183 -2.99 7.44 8.16
CA THR A 183 -1.64 7.83 7.75
C THR A 183 -1.54 8.17 6.26
N ILE A 184 -2.25 7.46 5.38
CA ILE A 184 -2.20 7.74 3.94
C ILE A 184 -2.71 9.15 3.62
N PRO A 185 -3.92 9.59 4.05
CA PRO A 185 -4.36 10.95 3.82
C PRO A 185 -3.42 12.00 4.42
N PHE A 186 -2.90 11.73 5.63
CA PHE A 186 -2.01 12.65 6.34
C PHE A 186 -0.70 12.92 5.59
N PHE A 187 -0.10 11.89 4.99
CA PHE A 187 1.17 12.01 4.26
C PHE A 187 1.00 12.23 2.75
N THR A 188 -0.23 12.25 2.24
CA THR A 188 -0.47 12.42 0.80
C THR A 188 -0.06 13.81 0.36
N VAL A 189 0.89 13.87 -0.58
CA VAL A 189 1.30 15.13 -1.19
C VAL A 189 0.15 15.65 -2.08
N PRO A 190 -0.31 16.90 -1.93
CA PRO A 190 -1.34 17.47 -2.79
C PRO A 190 -0.94 17.44 -4.26
N GLU A 191 -1.91 17.20 -5.14
CA GLU A 191 -1.69 17.45 -6.57
C GLU A 191 -1.47 18.94 -6.76
N ARG A 192 -0.34 19.32 -7.37
CA ARG A 192 -0.25 20.67 -7.95
C ARG A 192 -1.30 20.69 -9.03
N VAL A 193 -2.38 21.45 -8.80
CA VAL A 193 -3.24 21.92 -9.89
C VAL A 193 -2.29 22.49 -10.92
N ARG A 194 -2.20 21.86 -12.09
CA ARG A 194 -1.59 22.55 -13.22
C ARG A 194 -2.52 23.72 -13.44
N ASP A 195 -2.05 24.93 -13.14
CA ASP A 195 -2.69 26.14 -13.61
C ASP A 195 -2.70 26.03 -15.13
N THR A 196 -3.77 25.46 -15.67
CA THR A 196 -4.22 25.78 -17.01
C THR A 196 -4.64 27.23 -16.89
N HIS A 197 -3.66 28.14 -16.94
CA HIS A 197 -3.92 29.50 -17.39
C HIS A 197 -4.62 29.29 -18.72
N ALA A 198 -5.95 29.38 -18.68
CA ALA A 198 -6.73 29.73 -19.84
C ALA A 198 -6.07 31.01 -20.34
N ALA A 199 -5.28 30.89 -21.41
CA ALA A 199 -5.06 32.04 -22.26
C ALA A 199 -6.47 32.54 -22.59
N PRO A 200 -6.83 33.79 -22.24
CA PRO A 200 -8.11 34.30 -22.65
C PRO A 200 -8.14 34.20 -24.17
N ALA A 201 -9.09 33.44 -24.70
CA ALA A 201 -9.40 33.46 -26.10
C ALA A 201 -9.89 34.88 -26.41
N THR A 202 -8.97 35.77 -26.78
CA THR A 202 -9.29 37.02 -27.45
C THR A 202 -9.86 36.64 -28.81
N GLY A 203 -11.17 36.44 -28.86
CA GLY A 203 -11.89 36.22 -30.11
C GLY A 203 -11.90 37.49 -30.95
N PRO A 204 -11.70 37.43 -32.27
CA PRO A 204 -11.96 38.55 -33.16
C PRO A 204 -13.37 38.40 -33.76
N LEU A 205 -14.42 38.66 -32.98
CA LEU A 205 -15.81 38.72 -33.47
C LEU A 205 -16.60 39.79 -32.70
N ALA A 206 -16.26 41.07 -32.89
CA ALA A 206 -17.06 42.19 -32.42
C ALA A 206 -16.83 43.47 -33.26
N ALA A 207 -16.81 43.35 -34.58
CA ALA A 207 -16.69 44.52 -35.47
C ALA A 207 -17.34 44.32 -36.84
N LEU A 208 -18.57 43.80 -36.92
CA LEU A 208 -19.39 43.88 -38.14
C LEU A 208 -20.88 43.98 -37.77
N ALA A 209 -21.30 45.17 -37.33
CA ALA A 209 -22.72 45.54 -37.30
C ALA A 209 -22.84 47.06 -37.41
N THR A 210 -22.86 47.57 -38.64
CA THR A 210 -23.44 48.88 -38.97
C THR A 210 -24.61 48.63 -39.92
N PRO A 211 -25.84 49.04 -39.59
CA PRO A 211 -26.95 48.98 -40.53
C PRO A 211 -26.86 50.16 -41.51
N ALA A 212 -26.96 49.88 -42.81
CA ALA A 212 -27.12 50.91 -43.84
C ALA A 212 -28.56 51.47 -43.83
N PRO A 213 -28.77 52.77 -44.11
CA PRO A 213 -30.10 53.38 -44.10
C PRO A 213 -30.91 53.02 -45.35
N PRO A 214 -32.26 53.15 -45.29
CA PRO A 214 -33.12 52.85 -46.43
C PRO A 214 -33.11 54.00 -47.43
N HIS A 215 -32.91 53.69 -48.71
CA HIS A 215 -33.26 54.58 -49.79
C HIS A 215 -34.28 53.89 -50.72
N THR A 216 -35.37 54.64 -50.88
CA THR A 216 -36.46 54.63 -51.87
C THR A 216 -36.20 53.93 -53.19
#